data_AF-A0AA95J9G0-F1
#
_entry.id   AF-A0AA95J9G0-F1
#
_cell.length_a   1.000
_cell.length_b   1.000
_cell.length_c   1.000
_cell.angle_alpha   90.00
_cell.angle_beta   90.00
_cell.angle_gamma   90.00
#
_symmetry.space_group_name_H-M   'P 1'
#
loop_
_entity.id
_entity.type
_entity.pdbx_description
1 polymer ?
#
loop_
_entity_poly.entity_id
_entity_poly.type
_entity_poly.pdbx_seq_one_letter_code
_entity_poly.pdbx_strand_id
1 'polypeptide(L)'
;MTYTREQILAMEPGTKMDKLVAENVMRWHIYIGEYNGKEYWNDDNDFSPYAVNDFKPSYDISAAWGVEEEILQKPTEVQVRYLLEIKLLIGGRELGKAFNLRVMHASPEQRCKAALLAVMGL
;
A
#
# COMPACT_ATOMS: atom_id res chain seq x y z
N MET A 1 -13.32 -2.22 10.41
CA MET A 1 -12.45 -2.79 11.47
C MET A 1 -11.19 -1.96 11.52
N THR A 2 -10.74 -1.56 12.71
CA THR A 2 -9.47 -0.82 12.89
C THR A 2 -8.34 -1.81 13.16
N TYR A 3 -7.28 -1.75 12.34
CA TYR A 3 -6.05 -2.52 12.56
C TYR A 3 -5.11 -1.77 13.50
N THR A 4 -4.31 -2.51 14.26
CA THR A 4 -3.20 -1.98 15.07
C THR A 4 -1.90 -2.01 14.26
N ARG A 5 -0.91 -1.22 14.69
CA ARG A 5 0.43 -1.20 14.09
C ARG A 5 1.03 -2.60 14.04
N GLU A 6 0.99 -3.32 15.15
CA GLU A 6 1.58 -4.65 15.30
C GLU A 6 0.90 -5.66 14.36
N GLN A 7 -0.42 -5.55 14.17
CA GLN A 7 -1.15 -6.39 13.23
C GLN A 7 -0.76 -6.12 11.77
N ILE A 8 -0.52 -4.86 11.39
CA ILE A 8 -0.02 -4.53 10.04
C ILE A 8 1.41 -5.04 9.86
N LEU A 9 2.27 -4.85 10.85
CA LEU A 9 3.67 -5.31 10.79
C LEU A 9 3.79 -6.83 10.71
N ALA A 10 2.94 -7.56 11.44
CA ALA A 10 2.90 -9.02 11.43
C ALA A 10 2.08 -9.61 10.27
N MET A 11 1.48 -8.78 9.42
CA MET A 11 0.69 -9.26 8.29
C MET A 11 1.61 -9.82 7.20
N GLU A 12 1.38 -11.06 6.81
CA GLU A 12 2.04 -11.65 5.63
C GLU A 12 1.51 -10.99 4.34
N PRO A 13 2.33 -10.88 3.30
CA PRO A 13 1.88 -10.41 1.99
C PRO A 13 0.77 -11.33 1.44
N GLY A 14 -0.10 -10.77 0.60
CA GLY A 14 -1.18 -11.45 -0.07
C GLY A 14 -2.53 -10.75 0.04
N THR A 15 -3.58 -11.46 -0.37
CA THR A 15 -4.91 -10.88 -0.68
C THR A 15 -5.46 -10.01 0.46
N LYS A 16 -5.23 -10.38 1.72
CA LYS A 16 -5.70 -9.58 2.86
C LYS A 16 -5.02 -8.21 2.92
N MET A 17 -3.69 -8.17 2.77
CA MET A 17 -2.94 -6.91 2.75
C MET A 17 -3.29 -6.10 1.51
N ASP A 18 -3.35 -6.74 0.34
CA ASP A 18 -3.68 -6.08 -0.92
C ASP A 18 -5.06 -5.40 -0.87
N LYS A 19 -6.06 -6.06 -0.27
CA LYS A 19 -7.38 -5.46 -0.03
C LYS A 19 -7.32 -4.23 0.86
N LEU A 20 -6.52 -4.26 1.93
CA LEU A 20 -6.36 -3.10 2.80
C LEU A 20 -5.68 -1.93 2.08
N VAL A 21 -4.67 -2.22 1.26
CA VAL A 21 -3.98 -1.20 0.46
C VAL A 21 -4.96 -0.56 -0.52
N ALA A 22 -5.73 -1.36 -1.25
CA ALA A 22 -6.74 -0.86 -2.17
C ALA A 22 -7.78 0.04 -1.46
N GLU A 23 -8.35 -0.42 -0.34
CA GLU A 23 -9.38 0.32 0.39
C GLU A 23 -8.86 1.61 1.04
N ASN A 24 -7.68 1.57 1.68
CA ASN A 24 -7.22 2.67 2.53
C ASN A 24 -6.25 3.59 1.79
N VAL A 25 -5.32 3.02 1.02
CA VAL A 25 -4.34 3.80 0.28
C VAL A 25 -4.91 4.26 -1.04
N MET A 26 -5.44 3.35 -1.86
CA MET A 26 -5.99 3.70 -3.18
C MET A 26 -7.39 4.32 -3.11
N ARG A 27 -8.09 4.19 -1.97
CA ARG A 27 -9.49 4.58 -1.79
C ARG A 27 -10.44 3.88 -2.76
N TRP A 28 -10.07 2.68 -3.20
CA TRP A 28 -10.90 1.86 -4.08
C TRP A 28 -11.98 1.13 -3.28
N HIS A 29 -13.15 1.02 -3.89
CA HIS A 29 -14.29 0.32 -3.32
C HIS A 29 -14.52 -1.01 -4.02
N ILE A 30 -14.92 -2.05 -3.28
CA ILE A 30 -15.29 -3.33 -3.89
C ILE A 30 -16.68 -3.21 -4.48
N TYR A 31 -16.79 -3.52 -5.77
CA TYR A 31 -18.04 -3.73 -6.48
C TYR A 31 -18.16 -5.19 -6.90
N ILE A 32 -19.36 -5.78 -6.71
CA ILE A 32 -19.65 -7.14 -7.15
C ILE A 32 -20.38 -7.05 -8.49
N GLY A 33 -19.78 -7.61 -9.54
CA GLY A 33 -20.38 -7.63 -10.87
C GLY A 33 -21.66 -8.48 -10.89
N GLU A 34 -22.80 -7.85 -11.19
CA GLU A 34 -24.11 -8.51 -11.21
C GLU A 34 -24.19 -9.73 -12.15
N TYR A 35 -23.41 -9.72 -13.23
CA TYR A 35 -23.47 -10.73 -14.28
C TYR A 35 -22.54 -11.93 -14.07
N ASN A 36 -21.47 -11.80 -13.29
CA ASN A 36 -20.46 -12.86 -13.13
C ASN A 36 -20.10 -13.17 -11.67
N GLY A 37 -20.64 -12.42 -10.71
CA GLY A 37 -20.37 -12.58 -9.28
C GLY A 37 -18.91 -12.30 -8.89
N LYS A 38 -18.10 -11.72 -9.77
CA LYS A 38 -16.69 -11.40 -9.49
C LYS A 38 -16.59 -10.07 -8.75
N GLU A 39 -15.58 -9.98 -7.89
CA GLU A 39 -15.22 -8.75 -7.20
C GLU A 39 -14.30 -7.90 -8.08
N TYR A 40 -14.61 -6.60 -8.15
CA TYR A 40 -13.84 -5.60 -8.86
C TYR A 40 -13.50 -4.43 -7.92
N TRP A 41 -12.34 -3.84 -8.12
CA TRP A 41 -12.01 -2.53 -7.57
C TRP A 41 -12.62 -1.45 -8.44
N ASN A 42 -13.38 -0.56 -7.82
CA ASN A 42 -13.88 0.67 -8.42
C ASN A 42 -13.08 1.85 -7.86
N ASP A 43 -12.44 2.61 -8.74
CA ASP A 43 -11.91 3.92 -8.40
C ASP A 43 -13.02 4.94 -8.70
N ASP A 44 -13.40 5.76 -7.73
CA ASP A 44 -14.44 6.78 -7.95
C ASP A 44 -14.08 7.77 -9.09
N ASN A 45 -12.80 7.83 -9.48
CA ASN A 45 -12.28 8.68 -10.56
C ASN A 45 -12.07 7.97 -11.90
N ASP A 46 -12.16 6.64 -11.97
CA ASP A 46 -11.94 5.87 -13.20
C ASP A 46 -13.01 4.78 -13.38
N PHE A 47 -13.72 4.82 -14.51
CA PHE A 47 -14.82 3.90 -14.82
C PHE A 47 -14.35 2.50 -15.25
N SER A 48 -13.05 2.21 -15.17
CA SER A 48 -12.48 0.91 -15.52
C SER A 48 -12.27 0.03 -14.29
N PRO A 49 -13.20 -0.89 -13.97
CA PRO A 49 -13.05 -1.77 -12.82
C PRO A 49 -11.87 -2.74 -13.00
N TYR A 50 -10.89 -2.69 -12.09
CA TYR A 50 -9.83 -3.70 -12.03
C TYR A 50 -10.36 -4.97 -11.38
N ALA A 51 -10.07 -6.15 -11.92
CA ALA A 51 -10.40 -7.38 -11.20
C ALA A 51 -9.60 -7.40 -9.88
N VAL A 52 -10.25 -7.75 -8.76
CA VAL A 52 -9.59 -7.74 -7.44
C VAL A 52 -8.34 -8.61 -7.41
N ASN A 53 -8.31 -9.66 -8.23
CA ASN A 53 -7.20 -10.61 -8.33
C ASN A 53 -5.99 -10.08 -9.11
N ASP A 54 -6.08 -8.94 -9.81
CA ASP A 54 -4.98 -8.43 -10.64
C ASP A 54 -4.12 -7.40 -9.89
N PHE A 55 -4.67 -6.75 -8.86
CA PHE A 55 -3.94 -5.83 -8.01
C PHE A 55 -3.29 -6.57 -6.83
N LYS A 56 -1.98 -6.87 -6.93
CA LYS A 56 -1.20 -7.60 -5.91
C LYS A 56 0.03 -6.81 -5.42
N PRO A 57 -0.14 -5.59 -4.88
CA PRO A 57 0.97 -4.71 -4.53
C PRO A 57 1.88 -5.28 -3.44
N SER A 58 1.43 -6.23 -2.62
CA SER A 58 2.29 -6.89 -1.64
C SER A 58 3.29 -7.90 -2.23
N TYR A 59 3.12 -8.31 -3.49
CA TYR A 59 4.01 -9.23 -4.21
C TYR A 59 4.64 -8.64 -5.47
N ASP A 60 3.92 -7.76 -6.17
CA ASP A 60 4.34 -7.17 -7.43
C ASP A 60 4.94 -5.78 -7.21
N ILE A 61 6.21 -5.61 -7.56
CA ILE A 61 6.92 -4.34 -7.37
C ILE A 61 6.36 -3.22 -8.25
N SER A 62 5.85 -3.52 -9.44
CA SER A 62 5.22 -2.53 -10.31
C SER A 62 3.93 -2.02 -9.68
N ALA A 63 3.11 -2.92 -9.13
CA ALA A 63 1.91 -2.52 -8.40
C ALA A 63 2.24 -1.75 -7.11
N ALA A 64 3.31 -2.14 -6.40
CA ALA A 64 3.78 -1.41 -5.21
C ALA A 64 4.26 0.01 -5.53
N TRP A 65 4.81 0.27 -6.72
CA TRP A 65 5.10 1.64 -7.16
C TRP A 65 3.84 2.48 -7.34
N GLY A 66 2.76 1.90 -7.86
CA GLY A 66 1.46 2.60 -7.94
C GLY A 66 0.93 3.03 -6.56
N VAL A 67 1.20 2.25 -5.52
CA VAL A 67 0.89 2.63 -4.13
C VAL A 67 1.69 3.86 -3.69
N GLU A 68 2.96 3.96 -4.05
CA GLU A 68 3.78 5.15 -3.75
C GLU A 68 3.33 6.38 -4.52
N GLU A 69 3.01 6.22 -5.80
CA GLU A 69 2.48 7.29 -6.62
C GLU A 69 1.20 7.88 -6.00
N GLU A 70 0.33 7.01 -5.48
CA GLU A 70 -0.87 7.43 -4.76
C GLU A 70 -0.54 8.13 -3.43
N ILE A 71 0.45 7.65 -2.66
CA ILE A 71 0.92 8.34 -1.45
C ILE A 71 1.42 9.76 -1.78
N LEU A 72 2.08 9.97 -2.92
CA LEU A 72 2.54 11.29 -3.36
C LEU A 72 1.40 12.27 -3.67
N GLN A 73 0.17 11.79 -3.91
CA GLN A 73 -1.01 12.63 -4.06
C GLN A 73 -1.67 12.99 -2.72
N LYS A 74 -1.25 12.39 -1.60
CA LYS A 74 -1.82 12.62 -0.26
C LYS A 74 -1.18 13.83 0.44
N PRO A 75 -1.76 14.35 1.54
CA PRO A 75 -1.18 15.48 2.29
C PRO A 75 0.26 15.22 2.74
N THR A 76 1.06 16.28 2.85
CA THR A 76 2.48 16.20 3.21
C THR A 76 2.74 15.41 4.50
N GLU A 77 1.85 15.48 5.49
CA GLU A 77 1.98 14.71 6.73
C GLU A 77 2.00 13.20 6.49
N VAL A 78 1.14 12.70 5.59
CA VAL A 78 1.08 11.28 5.21
C VAL A 78 2.35 10.88 4.46
N GLN A 79 2.82 11.73 3.55
CA GLN A 79 4.06 11.51 2.79
C GLN A 79 5.28 11.41 3.74
N VAL A 80 5.38 12.31 4.72
CA VAL A 80 6.45 12.29 5.71
C VAL A 80 6.38 11.04 6.57
N ARG A 81 5.17 10.66 7.04
CA ARG A 81 4.99 9.44 7.82
C ARG A 81 5.38 8.19 7.02
N TYR A 82 5.01 8.11 5.74
CA TYR A 82 5.41 7.05 4.84
C TYR A 82 6.94 6.87 4.79
N LEU A 83 7.67 7.98 4.58
CA LEU A 83 9.14 7.97 4.53
C LEU A 83 9.78 7.51 5.85
N LEU A 84 9.17 7.85 6.99
CA LEU A 84 9.62 7.39 8.30
C LEU A 84 9.35 5.89 8.48
N GLU A 85 8.17 5.41 8.09
CA GLU A 85 7.78 4.00 8.24
C GLU A 85 8.61 3.08 7.35
N ILE A 86 8.80 3.44 6.08
CA ILE A 86 9.63 2.64 5.19
C ILE A 86 11.08 2.58 5.70
N LYS A 87 11.60 3.66 6.28
CA LYS A 87 12.93 3.70 6.89
C LYS A 87 13.07 2.71 8.06
N LEU A 88 12.04 2.62 8.91
CA LEU A 88 12.02 1.68 10.03
C LEU A 88 11.97 0.24 9.53
N LEU A 89 11.13 -0.04 8.54
CA LEU A 89 10.95 -1.38 7.95
C LEU A 89 12.20 -1.91 7.24
N ILE A 90 12.98 -1.04 6.59
CA ILE A 90 14.26 -1.42 5.95
C ILE A 90 15.43 -1.52 6.94
N GLY A 91 15.21 -1.29 8.23
CA GLY A 91 16.24 -1.37 9.27
C GLY A 91 17.33 -0.29 9.15
N GLY A 92 17.01 0.86 8.53
CA GLY A 92 17.98 1.92 8.28
C GLY A 92 18.33 2.73 9.54
N ARG A 93 19.44 2.39 10.22
CA ARG A 93 20.00 3.21 11.31
C ARG A 93 20.89 4.37 10.83
N GLU A 94 21.29 4.38 9.57
CA GLU A 94 22.23 5.39 9.05
C GLU A 94 21.56 6.44 8.16
N LEU A 95 21.91 7.71 8.39
CA LEU A 95 21.60 8.85 7.52
C LEU A 95 22.71 8.96 6.45
N GLY A 96 22.34 8.92 5.17
CA GLY A 96 23.29 9.13 4.07
C GLY A 96 22.91 8.43 2.76
N LYS A 97 23.81 8.40 1.77
CA LYS A 97 23.58 7.80 0.44
C LYS A 97 23.11 6.34 0.49
N ALA A 98 23.51 5.60 1.51
CA ALA A 98 23.06 4.22 1.74
C ALA A 98 21.55 4.12 2.04
N PHE A 99 20.95 5.16 2.62
CA PHE A 99 19.51 5.20 2.88
C PHE A 99 18.70 5.24 1.57
N ASN A 100 19.04 6.12 0.63
CA ASN A 100 18.32 6.24 -0.64
C ASN A 100 18.38 4.94 -1.45
N LEU A 101 19.54 4.27 -1.49
CA LEU A 101 19.68 2.97 -2.15
C LEU A 101 18.79 1.90 -1.48
N ARG A 102 18.73 1.86 -0.15
CA ARG A 102 17.91 0.88 0.56
C ARG A 102 16.41 1.12 0.40
N VAL A 103 15.96 2.37 0.35
CA VAL A 103 14.55 2.70 0.08
C VAL A 103 14.16 2.27 -1.33
N MET A 104 15.01 2.51 -2.34
CA MET A 104 14.77 2.03 -3.71
C MET A 104 14.64 0.50 -3.79
N HIS A 105 15.34 -0.21 -2.91
CA HIS A 105 15.28 -1.68 -2.80
C HIS A 105 14.29 -2.20 -1.75
N ALA A 106 13.44 -1.34 -1.19
CA ALA A 106 12.36 -1.80 -0.30
C ALA A 106 11.44 -2.76 -1.06
N SER A 107 11.11 -3.89 -0.43
CA SER A 107 10.25 -4.91 -1.03
C SER A 107 8.82 -4.38 -1.25
N PRO A 108 8.03 -5.01 -2.15
CA PRO A 108 6.63 -4.66 -2.34
C PRO A 108 5.83 -4.67 -1.01
N GLU A 109 6.06 -5.69 -0.18
CA GLU A 109 5.49 -5.82 1.16
C GLU A 109 5.86 -4.65 2.08
N GLN A 110 7.15 -4.26 2.13
CA GLN A 110 7.60 -3.15 2.98
C GLN A 110 6.96 -1.82 2.57
N ARG A 111 6.81 -1.59 1.27
CA ARG A 111 6.12 -0.40 0.73
C ARG A 111 4.65 -0.41 1.12
N CYS A 112 3.97 -1.54 0.97
CA CYS A 112 2.56 -1.68 1.37
C CYS A 112 2.35 -1.45 2.87
N LYS A 113 3.18 -2.06 3.73
CA LYS A 113 3.12 -1.87 5.18
C LYS A 113 3.36 -0.41 5.57
N ALA A 114 4.38 0.23 4.99
CA ALA A 114 4.65 1.64 5.24
C ALA A 114 3.48 2.54 4.82
N ALA A 115 2.88 2.28 3.64
CA ALA A 115 1.73 3.04 3.14
C ALA A 115 0.51 2.90 4.06
N LEU A 116 0.20 1.68 4.51
CA LEU A 116 -0.90 1.42 5.43
C LEU A 116 -0.69 2.13 6.77
N LEU A 117 0.49 2.00 7.37
CA LEU A 117 0.82 2.67 8.64
C LEU A 117 0.72 4.20 8.50
N ALA A 118 1.20 4.73 7.38
CA ALA A 118 1.15 6.16 7.10
C ALA A 118 -0.28 6.70 6.99
N VAL A 119 -1.14 6.04 6.21
CA VAL A 119 -2.52 6.48 5.98
C VAL A 119 -3.41 6.27 7.20
N MET A 120 -3.22 5.15 7.92
CA MET A 120 -4.01 4.83 9.11
C MET A 120 -3.57 5.60 10.37
N GLY A 121 -2.45 6.33 10.30
CA GLY A 121 -1.93 7.11 11.43
C GLY A 121 -1.42 6.24 12.58
N LEU A 122 -0.99 5.01 12.29
CA LEU A 122 -0.47 4.02 13.23
C LEU A 122 1.06 4.13 13.42
#